data_AF-A0A5B7R8H7-F1
#
_entry.id   AF-A0A5B7R8H7-F1
#
_cell.length_a   1.000
_cell.length_b   1.000
_cell.length_c   1.000
_cell.angle_alpha   90.00
_cell.angle_beta   90.00
_cell.angle_gamma   90.00
#
_symmetry.space_group_name_H-M   'P 1'
#
loop_
_entity.id
_entity.type
_entity.pdbx_description
1 polymer ?
#
loop_
_entity_poly.entity_id
_entity_poly.type
_entity_poly.pdbx_seq_one_letter_code
_entity_poly.pdbx_strand_id
1 'polypeptide(L)' 'MQVRALVSHHLDRGDRFDGVKIGRPATGALIDAGYLSISDLPSDLHDLASLHGVGPAALERLADARG' A
#
# COMPACT_ATOMS: atom_id res chain seq x y z
N MET A 1 14.49 -32.79 -7.72
CA MET A 1 13.50 -31.85 -8.30
C MET A 1 12.33 -31.76 -7.34
N GLN A 2 12.23 -30.70 -6.55
CA GLN A 2 11.07 -30.44 -5.71
C GLN A 2 10.55 -29.06 -6.08
N VAL A 3 9.45 -29.05 -6.83
CA VAL A 3 8.67 -27.85 -7.15
C VAL A 3 8.09 -27.30 -5.85
N ARG A 4 8.69 -26.24 -5.31
CA ARG A 4 8.07 -25.45 -4.23
C ARG A 4 6.89 -24.72 -4.86
N ALA A 5 5.68 -25.16 -4.51
CA ALA A 5 4.49 -24.35 -4.68
C ALA A 5 4.75 -23.00 -4.00
N LEU A 6 4.80 -21.92 -4.78
CA LEU A 6 4.74 -20.55 -4.27
C LEU A 6 3.39 -20.44 -3.58
N VAL A 7 3.40 -20.46 -2.26
CA VAL A 7 2.23 -20.10 -1.47
C VAL A 7 1.85 -18.69 -1.91
N SER A 8 0.75 -18.56 -2.64
CA SER A 8 0.09 -17.28 -2.85
C SER A 8 -0.40 -16.83 -1.47
N HIS A 9 0.49 -16.20 -0.73
CA HIS A 9 0.18 -15.43 0.46
C HIS A 9 -0.65 -14.25 -0.03
N HIS A 10 -1.95 -14.47 -0.24
CA HIS A 10 -2.92 -13.39 -0.14
C HIS A 10 -2.95 -13.01 1.34
N LEU A 11 -1.85 -12.41 1.80
CA LEU A 11 -1.74 -11.78 3.11
C LEU A 11 -2.99 -10.91 3.18
N ASP A 12 -3.84 -11.15 4.17
CA ASP A 12 -4.80 -10.13 4.57
C ASP A 12 -3.93 -8.95 5.00
N ARG A 13 -3.65 -8.02 4.08
CA ARG A 13 -2.70 -6.93 4.28
C ARG A 13 -3.23 -5.93 5.30
N GLY A 14 -4.45 -6.16 5.80
CA GLY A 14 -5.15 -5.28 6.69
C GLY A 14 -5.60 -4.01 5.98
N ASP A 15 -6.17 -3.11 6.77
CA ASP A 15 -6.57 -1.77 6.37
C ASP A 15 -5.51 -0.71 6.72
N ARG A 16 -4.30 -1.15 7.10
CA ARG A 16 -3.21 -0.31 7.56
C ARG A 16 -1.95 -0.47 6.71
N PHE A 17 -1.40 0.65 6.28
CA PHE A 17 -0.11 0.75 5.63
C PHE A 17 0.84 1.52 6.54
N ASP A 18 1.94 0.89 6.97
CA ASP A 18 2.90 1.49 7.91
C ASP A 18 2.25 2.08 9.17
N GLY A 19 1.25 1.38 9.71
CA GLY A 19 0.45 1.84 10.85
C GLY A 19 -0.67 2.83 10.52
N VAL A 20 -0.73 3.41 9.31
CA VAL A 20 -1.75 4.37 8.88
C VAL A 20 -2.99 3.66 8.34
N LYS A 21 -4.17 3.95 8.91
CA LYS A 21 -5.43 3.34 8.49
C LYS A 21 -5.96 3.96 7.19
N ILE A 22 -5.63 3.36 6.05
CA ILE A 22 -6.00 3.84 4.71
C ILE A 22 -7.00 2.94 3.97
N GLY A 23 -7.40 1.82 4.58
CA GLY A 23 -8.33 0.87 3.98
C GLY A 23 -7.64 -0.24 3.19
N ARG A 24 -8.33 -1.39 3.07
CA ARG A 24 -7.80 -2.58 2.38
C ARG A 24 -7.44 -2.35 0.92
N PRO A 25 -8.25 -1.64 0.10
CA PRO A 25 -7.92 -1.43 -1.31
C PRO A 25 -6.62 -0.65 -1.49
N ALA A 26 -6.45 0.46 -0.76
CA ALA A 26 -5.25 1.28 -0.84
C ALA A 26 -4.02 0.54 -0.28
N THR A 27 -4.16 -0.16 0.84
CA THR A 27 -3.07 -0.96 1.43
C THR A 27 -2.61 -2.06 0.45
N GLY A 28 -3.56 -2.75 -0.18
CA GLY A 28 -3.28 -3.74 -1.23
C GLY A 28 -2.54 -3.13 -2.41
N ALA A 29 -3.05 -2.03 -2.96
CA ALA A 29 -2.47 -1.34 -4.10
C ALA A 29 -1.03 -0.86 -3.86
N LEU A 30 -0.74 -0.30 -2.69
CA LEU A 30 0.62 0.16 -2.35
C LEU A 30 1.60 -1.00 -2.26
N ILE A 31 1.22 -2.08 -1.57
CA ILE A 31 2.08 -3.27 -1.43
C ILE A 31 2.23 -3.99 -2.79
N ASP A 32 1.19 -4.01 -3.63
CA ASP A 32 1.27 -4.55 -5.00
C ASP A 32 2.18 -3.73 -5.91
N ALA A 33 2.26 -2.42 -5.67
CA ALA A 33 3.21 -1.53 -6.32
C ALA A 33 4.64 -1.62 -5.73
N GLY A 34 4.84 -2.41 -4.67
CA GLY A 34 6.15 -2.66 -4.06
C GLY A 34 6.54 -1.73 -2.91
N TYR A 35 5.64 -0.86 -2.46
CA TYR A 35 5.88 0.01 -1.30
C TYR A 35 5.64 -0.76 0.00
N LEU A 36 6.53 -0.60 0.99
CA LEU A 36 6.44 -1.29 2.27
C LEU A 36 6.27 -0.33 3.46
N SER A 37 6.63 0.95 3.29
CA SER A 37 6.54 1.99 4.32
C SER A 37 6.25 3.38 3.73
N ILE A 38 5.88 4.36 4.56
CA ILE A 38 5.67 5.78 4.16
C ILE A 38 6.97 6.37 3.60
N SER A 39 8.12 5.92 4.13
CA SER A 39 9.43 6.38 3.67
C SER A 39 9.73 5.94 2.23
N ASP A 40 9.13 4.84 1.78
CA ASP A 40 9.29 4.33 0.41
C ASP A 40 8.41 5.07 -0.61
N LEU A 41 7.40 5.82 -0.14
CA LEU A 41 6.47 6.50 -1.03
C LEU A 41 7.15 7.63 -1.81
N PRO A 42 6.72 7.93 -3.05
CA PRO A 42 7.22 9.06 -3.81
C PRO A 42 7.02 10.37 -3.04
N SER A 43 7.87 11.37 -3.29
CA SER A 43 7.74 12.68 -2.66
C SER A 43 6.41 13.36 -2.99
N ASP A 44 5.93 13.20 -4.23
CA ASP A 44 4.58 13.59 -4.63
C ASP A 44 3.62 12.42 -4.45
N LEU A 45 2.75 12.51 -3.45
CA LEU A 45 1.76 11.46 -3.18
C LEU A 45 0.65 11.41 -4.24
N HIS A 46 0.48 12.45 -5.06
CA HIS A 46 -0.53 12.44 -6.12
C HIS A 46 -0.22 11.40 -7.21
N ASP A 47 1.06 11.04 -7.38
CA ASP A 47 1.48 9.97 -8.30
C ASP A 47 0.83 8.61 -7.95
N LEU A 48 0.53 8.38 -6.66
CA LEU A 48 -0.13 7.18 -6.18
C LEU A 48 -1.60 7.11 -6.58
N ALA A 49 -2.24 8.21 -7.00
CA ALA A 49 -3.62 8.22 -7.48
C ALA A 49 -3.80 7.37 -8.77
N SER A 50 -2.71 7.12 -9.49
CA SER A 50 -2.70 6.23 -10.65
C SER A 50 -2.87 4.75 -10.27
N LEU A 51 -2.67 4.38 -9.00
CA LEU A 51 -2.83 3.01 -8.51
C LEU A 51 -4.31 2.70 -8.26
N HIS A 52 -4.84 1.72 -8.97
CA HIS A 52 -6.23 1.28 -8.79
C HIS A 52 -6.48 0.83 -7.34
N GLY A 53 -7.38 1.52 -6.64
CA GLY A 53 -7.70 1.25 -5.23
C GLY A 53 -7.14 2.29 -4.25
N VAL A 54 -6.25 3.18 -4.69
CA VAL A 54 -5.79 4.34 -3.90
C VAL A 54 -6.71 5.53 -4.17
N GLY A 55 -7.48 5.93 -3.16
CA GLY A 55 -8.38 7.08 -3.23
C GLY A 55 -7.81 8.33 -2.55
N PRO A 56 -8.40 9.52 -2.77
CA PRO A 56 -7.95 10.78 -2.18
C PRO A 56 -7.86 10.73 -0.65
N ALA A 57 -8.82 10.08 0.00
CA ALA A 57 -8.84 9.91 1.45
C ALA A 57 -7.66 9.05 1.98
N ALA A 58 -7.09 8.16 1.18
CA ALA A 58 -5.87 7.45 1.54
C ALA A 58 -4.65 8.37 1.41
N LEU A 59 -4.58 9.17 0.34
CA LEU A 59 -3.50 10.14 0.12
C LEU A 59 -3.42 11.19 1.22
N GLU A 60 -4.57 11.76 1.62
CA GLU A 60 -4.66 12.71 2.73
C GLU A 60 -4.06 12.12 4.02
N ARG A 61 -4.46 10.90 4.37
CA ARG A 61 -3.94 10.22 5.58
C ARG A 61 -2.46 9.90 5.51
N LEU A 62 -1.95 9.59 4.32
CA LEU A 62 -0.51 9.34 4.12
C LEU A 62 0.27 10.65 4.20
N ALA A 63 -0.26 11.75 3.67
CA ALA A 63 0.32 13.07 3.80
C ALA A 63 0.39 13.50 5.27
N ASP A 64 -0.72 13.39 6.00
CA ASP A 64 -0.81 13.71 7.43
C ASP A 64 0.18 12.89 8.26
N ALA A 65 0.36 11.61 7.92
CA ALA A 65 1.29 10.73 8.62
C ALA A 65 2.77 11.01 8.27
N ARG A 66 3.04 11.63 7.12
CA ARG A 66 4.40 11.99 6.71
C ARG A 66 4.90 13.27 7.39
N GLY A 67 3.99 14.18 7.76
CA GLY A 67 4.28 15.46 8.41
C GLY A 67 4.11 16.65 7.47
#